data_AF-A0AAC9QSE1-F1
#
_entry.id   AF-A0AAC9QSE1-F1
#
_cell.length_a   1.000
_cell.length_b   1.000
_cell.length_c   1.000
_cell.angle_alpha   90.00
_cell.angle_beta   90.00
_cell.angle_gamma   90.00
#
_symmetry.space_group_name_H-M   'P 1'
#
loop_
_entity.id
_entity.type
_entity.pdbx_description
1 polymer ?
#
loop_
_entity_poly.entity_id
_entity_poly.type
_entity_poly.pdbx_seq_one_letter_code
_entity_poly.pdbx_strand_id
1 'polypeptide(L)'
;MKRTINVLYIRAGESPRAVTIPNNLKFMQKLVGGNIERYALPTDDDAVIICNDEGKISGLPLNRGIFIDNSELIDIIAGDFFICNARNDRKGFSSLTPEQIQKYAEEYKFPERFCRVNREIVVVPLMPKIKYYER
;
A
#
# COMPACT_ATOMS: atom_id res chain seq x y z
N MET A 1 16.30 -19.29 1.01
CA MET A 1 15.21 -18.29 0.90
C MET A 1 13.88 -19.01 0.70
N LYS A 2 12.79 -18.55 1.34
CA LYS A 2 11.45 -19.09 1.07
C LYS A 2 11.06 -18.81 -0.39
N ARG A 3 10.43 -19.79 -1.05
CA ARG A 3 9.96 -19.67 -2.45
C ARG A 3 8.79 -18.70 -2.60
N THR A 4 8.01 -18.53 -1.54
CA THR A 4 6.84 -17.65 -1.48
C THR A 4 6.83 -16.83 -0.20
N ILE A 5 6.11 -15.72 -0.22
CA ILE A 5 5.89 -14.85 0.94
C ILE A 5 4.41 -14.44 1.02
N ASN A 6 3.93 -14.27 2.24
CA ASN A 6 2.61 -13.68 2.50
C ASN A 6 2.75 -12.17 2.58
N VAL A 7 1.94 -11.46 1.82
CA VAL A 7 1.95 -10.00 1.69
C VAL A 7 0.52 -9.48 1.79
N LEU A 8 0.38 -8.19 2.10
CA LEU A 8 -0.88 -7.48 1.93
C LEU A 8 -0.83 -6.77 0.57
N TYR A 9 -1.74 -7.11 -0.34
CA TYR A 9 -1.83 -6.50 -1.66
C TYR A 9 -2.98 -5.49 -1.72
N ILE A 10 -2.70 -4.29 -2.20
CA ILE A 10 -3.63 -3.17 -2.23
C ILE A 10 -3.71 -2.66 -3.66
N ARG A 11 -4.87 -2.86 -4.28
CA ARG A 11 -5.16 -2.36 -5.62
C ARG A 11 -5.83 -0.99 -5.55
N ALA A 12 -5.56 -0.15 -6.55
CA ALA A 12 -6.16 1.18 -6.58
C ALA A 12 -7.69 1.07 -6.62
N GLY A 13 -8.37 1.75 -5.68
CA GLY A 13 -9.82 1.69 -5.55
C GLY A 13 -10.39 0.47 -4.83
N GLU A 14 -9.55 -0.46 -4.34
CA GLU A 14 -9.98 -1.68 -3.64
C GLU A 14 -9.48 -1.72 -2.18
N SER A 15 -10.15 -2.54 -1.36
CA SER A 15 -9.72 -2.88 0.00
C SER A 15 -8.53 -3.87 -0.03
N PRO A 16 -7.68 -3.89 1.01
CA PRO A 16 -6.50 -4.72 1.07
C PRO A 16 -6.85 -6.21 1.09
N ARG A 17 -6.00 -7.04 0.47
CA ARG A 17 -6.14 -8.50 0.46
C ARG A 17 -4.84 -9.19 0.83
N ALA A 18 -4.90 -10.10 1.80
CA ALA A 18 -3.78 -10.98 2.11
C ALA A 18 -3.59 -12.01 0.98
N VAL A 19 -2.39 -12.10 0.43
CA VAL A 19 -2.07 -13.03 -0.66
C VAL A 19 -0.68 -13.65 -0.47
N THR A 20 -0.51 -14.87 -0.98
CA THR A 20 0.80 -15.53 -1.06
C THR A 20 1.35 -15.37 -2.46
N ILE A 21 2.52 -14.75 -2.60
CA ILE A 21 3.17 -14.50 -3.89
C ILE A 21 4.55 -15.18 -3.96
N PRO A 22 5.07 -15.49 -5.16
CA PRO A 22 6.46 -15.88 -5.34
C PRO A 22 7.43 -14.82 -4.80
N ASN A 23 8.45 -15.26 -4.08
CA ASN A 23 9.52 -14.38 -3.59
C ASN A 23 10.56 -14.14 -4.70
N ASN A 24 10.15 -13.43 -5.74
CA ASN A 24 10.92 -13.20 -6.94
C ASN A 24 10.72 -11.77 -7.45
N LEU A 25 11.82 -11.04 -7.68
CA LEU A 25 11.81 -9.66 -8.15
C LEU A 25 10.97 -9.48 -9.42
N LYS A 26 11.13 -10.37 -10.41
CA LYS A 26 10.37 -10.27 -11.68
C LYS A 26 8.86 -10.39 -11.47
N PHE A 27 8.43 -11.22 -10.51
CA PHE A 27 7.01 -11.35 -10.18
C PHE A 27 6.50 -10.09 -9.47
N MET A 28 7.27 -9.56 -8.52
CA MET A 28 6.93 -8.34 -7.77
C MET A 28 6.83 -7.11 -8.69
N GLN A 29 7.78 -6.94 -9.61
CA GLN A 29 7.74 -5.88 -10.63
C GLN A 29 6.49 -5.99 -11.51
N LYS A 30 6.15 -7.22 -11.94
CA LYS A 30 4.90 -7.44 -12.69
C LYS A 30 3.65 -7.12 -11.85
N LEU A 31 3.68 -7.41 -10.55
CA LEU A 31 2.56 -7.20 -9.65
C LEU A 31 2.24 -5.70 -9.43
N VAL A 32 3.28 -4.85 -9.37
CA VAL A 32 3.12 -3.38 -9.27
C VAL A 32 3.12 -2.67 -10.63
N GLY A 33 3.38 -3.40 -11.71
CA GLY A 33 3.36 -2.89 -13.08
C GLY A 33 4.58 -2.08 -13.49
N GLY A 34 5.76 -2.28 -12.89
CA GLY A 34 6.96 -1.50 -13.18
C GLY A 34 8.17 -1.89 -12.32
N ASN A 35 9.20 -1.05 -12.33
CA ASN A 35 10.30 -1.20 -11.39
C ASN A 35 9.79 -0.93 -9.96
N ILE A 36 10.40 -1.61 -8.99
CA ILE A 36 9.94 -1.51 -7.60
C ILE A 36 10.73 -0.43 -6.86
N GLU A 37 10.01 0.41 -6.14
CA GLU A 37 10.53 1.25 -5.08
C GLU A 37 10.18 0.64 -3.72
N ARG A 38 11.00 0.90 -2.70
CA ARG A 38 10.72 0.52 -1.32
C ARG A 38 10.52 1.77 -0.50
N TYR A 39 9.38 1.83 0.18
CA TYR A 39 9.07 2.90 1.11
C TYR A 39 8.94 2.34 2.51
N ALA A 40 9.74 2.86 3.44
CA ALA A 40 9.70 2.45 4.84
C ALA A 40 8.45 3.03 5.52
N LEU A 41 7.68 2.18 6.20
CA LEU A 41 6.58 2.66 7.03
C LEU A 41 7.15 3.29 8.31
N PRO A 42 6.55 4.37 8.84
CA PRO A 42 6.97 4.99 10.10
C PRO A 42 6.54 4.13 11.30
N THR A 43 7.03 2.89 11.36
CA THR A 43 6.68 1.88 12.36
C THR A 43 7.94 1.18 12.86
N ASP A 44 7.91 0.71 14.11
CA ASP A 44 9.04 -0.03 14.72
C ASP A 44 9.25 -1.45 14.15
N ASP A 45 8.49 -1.85 13.13
CA ASP A 45 8.56 -3.18 12.52
C ASP A 45 9.24 -3.15 11.14
N ASP A 46 9.60 -4.34 10.63
CA ASP A 46 10.36 -4.51 9.39
C ASP A 46 9.49 -4.30 8.11
N ALA A 47 8.24 -3.82 8.23
CA ALA A 47 7.35 -3.69 7.09
C ALA A 47 7.69 -2.50 6.19
N VAL A 48 7.62 -2.76 4.89
CA VAL A 48 7.83 -1.78 3.84
C VAL A 48 6.72 -1.88 2.80
N ILE A 49 6.37 -0.74 2.22
CA ILE A 49 5.58 -0.67 1.00
C ILE A 49 6.50 -0.95 -0.19
N ILE A 50 6.02 -1.80 -1.10
CA ILE A 50 6.61 -2.02 -2.41
C ILE A 50 5.62 -1.52 -3.46
N CYS A 51 6.01 -0.49 -4.19
CA CYS A 51 5.19 0.17 -5.20
C CYS A 51 5.98 0.36 -6.50
N ASN A 52 5.32 0.90 -7.52
CA ASN A 52 5.93 1.27 -8.79
C ASN A 52 6.68 2.61 -8.65
N ASP A 53 7.98 2.62 -8.94
CA ASP A 53 8.86 3.80 -8.83
C ASP A 53 8.44 4.94 -9.79
N GLU A 54 7.90 4.60 -10.96
CA GLU A 54 7.45 5.54 -11.97
C GLU A 54 5.93 5.73 -11.95
N GLY A 55 5.22 5.21 -10.95
CA GLY A 55 3.75 5.14 -10.96
C GLY A 55 3.07 6.50 -11.16
N LYS A 56 3.56 7.55 -10.51
CA LYS A 56 3.01 8.91 -10.65
C LYS A 56 3.30 9.50 -12.03
N ILE A 57 4.55 9.37 -12.49
CA ILE A 57 5.02 9.93 -13.77
C ILE A 57 4.34 9.23 -14.94
N SER A 58 4.06 7.93 -14.79
CA SER A 58 3.33 7.11 -15.76
C SER A 58 1.81 7.30 -15.72
N GLY A 59 1.29 8.15 -14.82
CA GLY A 59 -0.15 8.43 -14.71
C GLY A 59 -0.98 7.27 -14.18
N LEU A 60 -0.40 6.37 -13.37
CA LEU A 60 -1.16 5.31 -12.72
C LEU A 60 -2.18 5.92 -11.74
N PRO A 61 -3.31 5.25 -11.47
CA PRO A 61 -4.32 5.74 -10.55
C PRO A 61 -3.72 5.95 -9.14
N LEU A 62 -4.01 7.09 -8.52
CA LEU A 62 -3.64 7.33 -7.12
C LEU A 62 -4.37 6.32 -6.21
N ASN A 63 -3.65 5.76 -5.24
CA ASN A 63 -4.11 4.62 -4.46
C ASN A 63 -4.25 4.93 -2.97
N ARG A 64 -3.16 5.34 -2.30
CA ARG A 64 -3.14 5.66 -0.85
C ARG A 64 -2.20 6.82 -0.55
N GLY A 65 -2.61 7.69 0.35
CA GLY A 65 -1.77 8.73 0.94
C GLY A 65 -0.79 8.14 1.94
N ILE A 66 0.39 8.74 2.02
CA ILE A 66 1.38 8.45 3.04
C ILE A 66 1.41 9.66 3.96
N PHE A 67 1.18 9.41 5.25
CA PHE A 67 1.10 10.45 6.26
C PHE A 67 2.24 10.31 7.27
N ILE A 68 2.80 11.44 7.68
CA ILE A 68 3.61 11.52 8.90
C ILE A 68 2.71 11.95 10.07
N ASP A 69 2.94 11.36 11.24
CA ASP A 69 2.19 11.62 12.48
C ASP A 69 0.65 11.59 12.30
N ASN A 70 0.16 10.78 11.36
CA ASN A 70 -1.25 10.65 10.98
C ASN A 70 -1.97 11.97 10.61
N SER A 71 -1.23 13.02 10.23
CA SER A 71 -1.83 14.35 10.02
C SER A 71 -1.33 15.07 8.77
N GLU A 72 -0.05 14.94 8.42
CA GLU A 72 0.53 15.64 7.28
C GLU A 72 0.75 14.65 6.13
N LEU A 73 0.11 14.92 4.99
CA LEU A 73 0.30 14.16 3.76
C LEU A 73 1.68 14.50 3.18
N ILE A 74 2.57 13.52 3.19
CA ILE A 74 3.93 13.68 2.67
C ILE A 74 4.10 13.11 1.27
N ASP A 75 3.31 12.08 0.92
CA ASP A 75 3.33 11.52 -0.42
C ASP A 75 2.05 10.75 -0.78
N ILE A 76 1.90 10.34 -2.03
CA ILE A 76 0.77 9.54 -2.53
C ILE A 76 1.30 8.38 -3.37
N ILE A 77 0.92 7.15 -3.03
CA ILE A 77 1.21 5.97 -3.84
C ILE A 77 0.34 5.99 -5.09
N ALA A 78 0.94 5.79 -6.26
CA ALA A 78 0.24 5.62 -7.54
C ALA A 78 0.41 4.19 -8.07
N GLY A 79 -0.70 3.57 -8.48
CA GLY A 79 -0.76 2.17 -8.91
C GLY A 79 -0.97 1.18 -7.76
N ASP A 80 -1.03 -0.09 -8.12
CA ASP A 80 -1.15 -1.18 -7.16
C ASP A 80 0.17 -1.34 -6.38
N PHE A 81 0.08 -1.65 -5.09
CA PHE A 81 1.25 -1.85 -4.23
C PHE A 81 1.03 -3.03 -3.29
N PHE A 82 2.09 -3.49 -2.63
CA PHE A 82 1.96 -4.47 -1.57
C PHE A 82 2.89 -4.17 -0.39
N ILE A 83 2.52 -4.67 0.78
CA ILE A 83 3.30 -4.55 2.01
C ILE A 83 3.94 -5.90 2.32
N CYS A 84 5.24 -5.89 2.62
CA CYS A 84 5.99 -7.07 3.04
C CYS A 84 7.09 -6.68 4.04
N ASN A 85 7.75 -7.66 4.65
CA ASN A 85 8.89 -7.38 5.51
C ASN A 85 10.19 -7.32 4.70
N ALA A 86 10.97 -6.26 4.87
CA ALA A 86 12.32 -6.14 4.31
C ALA A 86 13.24 -5.45 5.32
N ARG A 87 14.21 -6.19 5.86
CA ARG A 87 15.20 -5.62 6.78
C ARG A 87 16.18 -4.75 6.01
N ASN A 88 16.51 -3.58 6.55
CA ASN A 88 17.45 -2.63 5.95
C ASN A 88 18.86 -3.22 5.68
N ASP A 89 19.24 -4.27 6.41
CA ASP A 89 20.53 -4.97 6.29
C ASP A 89 20.53 -6.15 5.29
N ARG A 90 19.37 -6.55 4.76
CA ARG A 90 19.21 -7.74 3.92
C ARG A 90 18.58 -7.40 2.57
N LYS A 91 19.17 -7.91 1.49
CA LYS A 91 18.66 -7.73 0.12
C LYS A 91 17.35 -8.48 -0.20
N GLY A 92 16.61 -8.97 0.78
CA GLY A 92 15.51 -9.93 0.58
C GLY A 92 14.20 -9.55 1.24
N PHE A 93 13.10 -9.98 0.61
CA PHE A 93 11.74 -9.84 1.13
C PHE A 93 11.33 -11.08 1.92
N SER A 94 10.50 -10.86 2.94
CA SER A 94 9.96 -11.90 3.81
C SER A 94 8.47 -11.68 4.09
N SER A 95 7.82 -12.71 4.61
CA SER A 95 6.37 -12.67 4.87
C SER A 95 6.06 -11.70 6.01
N LEU A 96 4.91 -11.03 5.91
CA LEU A 96 4.26 -10.43 7.07
C LEU A 96 3.82 -11.51 8.06
N THR A 97 3.85 -11.19 9.35
CA THR A 97 3.17 -12.01 10.37
C THR A 97 1.65 -11.81 10.28
N PRO A 98 0.83 -12.72 10.84
CA PRO A 98 -0.62 -12.54 10.90
C PRO A 98 -1.03 -11.21 11.56
N GLU A 99 -0.32 -10.79 12.60
CA GLU A 99 -0.57 -9.54 13.33
C GLU A 99 -0.29 -8.32 12.45
N GLN A 100 0.81 -8.33 11.68
CA GLN A 100 1.10 -7.28 10.71
C GLN A 100 0.05 -7.23 9.59
N ILE A 101 -0.39 -8.40 9.08
CA ILE A 101 -1.47 -8.45 8.09
C ILE A 101 -2.74 -7.80 8.63
N GLN A 102 -3.13 -8.11 9.87
CA GLN A 102 -4.31 -7.52 10.50
C GLN A 102 -4.15 -6.00 10.71
N LYS A 103 -3.02 -5.55 11.25
CA LYS A 103 -2.69 -4.13 11.46
C LYS A 103 -2.83 -3.33 10.16
N TYR A 104 -2.13 -3.74 9.11
CA TYR A 104 -2.13 -3.02 7.84
C TYR A 104 -3.43 -3.18 7.05
N ALA A 105 -4.15 -4.29 7.23
CA ALA A 105 -5.48 -4.43 6.64
C ALA A 105 -6.48 -3.43 7.23
N GLU A 106 -6.37 -3.10 8.52
CA GLU A 106 -7.20 -2.07 9.14
C GLU A 106 -6.73 -0.66 8.75
N GLU A 107 -5.43 -0.41 8.71
CA GLU A 107 -4.84 0.88 8.30
C GLU A 107 -5.24 1.27 6.85
N TYR A 108 -5.11 0.34 5.90
CA TYR A 108 -5.41 0.60 4.48
C TYR A 108 -6.81 0.17 4.04
N LYS A 109 -7.69 -0.11 5.00
CA LYS A 109 -9.01 -0.74 4.82
C LYS A 109 -9.86 -0.12 3.73
N PHE A 110 -9.94 1.21 3.73
CA PHE A 110 -10.77 1.96 2.80
C PHE A 110 -9.94 2.45 1.62
N PRO A 111 -10.45 2.31 0.38
CA PRO A 111 -9.91 3.05 -0.75
C PRO A 111 -9.94 4.56 -0.50
N GLU A 112 -9.06 5.31 -1.16
CA GLU A 112 -8.98 6.76 -0.99
C GLU A 112 -9.22 7.49 -2.32
N ARG A 113 -9.72 8.72 -2.21
CA ARG A 113 -9.78 9.68 -3.32
C ARG A 113 -8.99 10.92 -2.96
N PHE A 114 -8.39 11.51 -3.98
CA PHE A 114 -7.55 12.69 -3.86
C PHE A 114 -8.21 13.82 -4.64
N CYS A 115 -8.40 14.96 -3.99
CA CYS A 115 -8.93 16.17 -4.61
C CYS A 115 -8.10 17.38 -4.23
N ARG A 116 -8.07 18.39 -5.11
CA ARG A 116 -7.35 19.64 -4.86
C ARG A 116 -8.35 20.69 -4.39
N VAL A 117 -8.19 21.19 -3.17
CA VAL A 117 -9.04 22.22 -2.57
C VAL A 117 -8.12 23.35 -2.09
N ASN A 118 -8.38 24.59 -2.50
CA ASN A 118 -7.58 25.77 -2.11
C ASN A 118 -6.06 25.61 -2.30
N ARG A 119 -5.63 24.88 -3.35
CA ARG A 119 -4.23 24.53 -3.66
C ARG A 119 -3.61 23.43 -2.79
N GLU A 120 -4.35 22.89 -1.83
CA GLU A 120 -3.95 21.74 -1.02
C GLU A 120 -4.53 20.44 -1.59
N ILE A 121 -3.84 19.32 -1.36
CA ILE A 121 -4.37 18.00 -1.70
C ILE A 121 -5.07 17.45 -0.47
N VAL A 122 -6.36 17.10 -0.63
CA VAL A 122 -7.18 16.48 0.40
C VAL A 122 -7.37 15.01 0.05
N VAL A 123 -7.16 14.15 1.04
CA VAL A 123 -7.39 12.70 0.95
C VAL A 123 -8.71 12.37 1.63
N VAL A 124 -9.58 11.66 0.92
CA VAL A 124 -10.92 11.29 1.42
C VAL A 124 -11.08 9.77 1.36
N PRO A 125 -11.16 9.09 2.53
CA PRO A 125 -11.48 7.67 2.59
C PRO A 125 -12.89 7.39 2.04
N LEU A 126 -12.99 6.37 1.19
CA LEU A 126 -14.24 5.85 0.66
C LEU A 126 -14.85 4.86 1.64
N MET A 127 -15.52 5.40 2.66
CA MET A 127 -16.34 4.60 3.55
C MET A 127 -17.54 4.02 2.79
N PRO A 128 -17.92 2.75 3.05
CA PRO A 128 -19.14 2.20 2.48
C PRO A 128 -20.33 3.08 2.89
N LYS A 129 -21.21 3.40 1.94
CA LYS A 129 -22.44 4.13 2.24
C LYS A 129 -23.23 3.34 3.28
N ILE A 130 -23.39 3.91 4.48
CA ILE A 130 -24.35 3.41 5.45
C ILE A 130 -25.72 3.64 4.81
N LYS A 131 -26.36 2.56 4.34
CA LYS A 131 -27.78 2.61 3.99
C LYS A 131 -28.54 2.79 5.29
N TYR A 132 -28.88 4.01 5.64
CA TYR A 132 -29.98 4.22 6.58
C TYR A 132 -31.20 3.58 5.92
N TYR A 133 -31.79 2.58 6.58
CA TYR A 133 -33.10 2.09 6.19
C TYR A 133 -34.04 3.29 6.22
N GLU A 134 -34.51 3.71 5.04
CA GLU A 134 -35.63 4.63 4.90
C GLU A 134 -36.79 3.98 5.67
N ARG A 135 -37.12 4.55 6.84
CA ARG A 135 -38.27 4.19 7.66
C ARG A 135 -39.45 5.04 7.25
#